data_AF-A0A1W2M237-F1
#
_entry.id   AF-A0A1W2M237-F1
#
_cell.length_a   1.000
_cell.length_b   1.000
_cell.length_c   1.000
_cell.angle_alpha   90.00
_cell.angle_beta   90.00
_cell.angle_gamma   90.00
#
_symmetry.space_group_name_H-M   'P 1'
#
loop_
_entity.id
_entity.type
_entity.pdbx_description
1 polymer ?
#
loop_
_entity_poly.entity_id
_entity_poly.type
_entity_poly.pdbx_seq_one_letter_code
_entity_poly.pdbx_strand_id
1 'polypeptide(L)'
;MSSDTANLSTDDLAAAVRARAAGSPPDEAAADLLISGGWLDRADFRLFVDYTDDPDLTGDGSPLARVLWADVVAALDSGELRASGGPGRTLRIAASLGGGVPVNLRENATNSLGRAHAADVAAAITHATTS
;
A
#
# COMPACT_ATOMS: atom_id res chain seq x y z
N MET A 1 -5.12 -2.46 -21.04
CA MET A 1 -4.76 -3.86 -20.72
C MET A 1 -3.97 -3.81 -19.42
N SER A 2 -4.32 -4.54 -18.36
CA SER A 2 -3.47 -4.60 -17.15
C SER A 2 -2.16 -5.29 -17.51
N SER A 3 -1.06 -4.56 -17.42
CA SER A 3 0.28 -5.11 -17.65
C SER A 3 0.69 -5.97 -16.44
N ASP A 4 1.39 -7.08 -16.70
CA ASP A 4 1.69 -8.12 -15.70
C ASP A 4 2.72 -7.63 -14.67
N THR A 5 2.23 -7.24 -13.49
CA THR A 5 3.05 -6.74 -12.37
C THR A 5 4.06 -7.76 -11.87
N ALA A 6 3.91 -9.05 -12.21
CA ALA A 6 4.85 -10.10 -11.83
C ALA A 6 6.26 -9.92 -12.42
N ASN A 7 6.41 -9.22 -13.55
CA ASN A 7 7.69 -9.01 -14.24
C ASN A 7 8.32 -7.62 -14.06
N LEU A 8 7.62 -6.68 -13.39
CA LEU A 8 8.17 -5.35 -13.12
C LEU A 8 9.25 -5.38 -12.05
N SER A 9 10.24 -4.48 -12.12
CA SER A 9 11.15 -4.29 -10.99
C SER A 9 10.37 -3.72 -9.78
N THR A 10 10.81 -4.01 -8.56
CA THR A 10 10.20 -3.42 -7.36
C THR A 10 10.30 -1.89 -7.39
N ASP A 11 11.41 -1.35 -7.90
CA ASP A 11 11.63 0.09 -7.97
C ASP A 11 10.67 0.78 -8.94
N ASP A 12 10.43 0.20 -10.12
CA ASP A 12 9.46 0.72 -11.09
C ASP A 12 8.04 0.67 -10.54
N LEU A 13 7.69 -0.42 -9.86
CA LEU A 13 6.38 -0.56 -9.23
C LEU A 13 6.21 0.44 -8.08
N ALA A 14 7.24 0.66 -7.27
CA ALA A 14 7.24 1.65 -6.21
C ALA A 14 7.09 3.07 -6.76
N ALA A 15 7.76 3.38 -7.88
CA ALA A 15 7.59 4.66 -8.56
C ALA A 15 6.16 4.85 -9.07
N ALA A 16 5.57 3.82 -9.70
CA ALA A 16 4.21 3.86 -10.21
C ALA A 16 3.15 4.00 -9.09
N VAL A 17 3.37 3.37 -7.93
CA VAL A 17 2.49 3.52 -6.75
C VAL A 17 2.59 4.96 -6.21
N ARG A 18 3.80 5.52 -6.08
CA ARG A 18 3.98 6.92 -5.66
C ARG A 18 3.35 7.90 -6.63
N ALA A 19 3.52 7.68 -7.94
CA ALA A 19 2.90 8.51 -8.97
C ALA A 19 1.37 8.51 -8.85
N ARG A 20 0.77 7.35 -8.55
CA ARG A 20 -0.67 7.25 -8.33
C ARG A 20 -1.14 7.96 -7.07
N ALA A 21 -0.33 7.95 -6.02
CA ALA A 21 -0.66 8.57 -4.73
C ALA A 21 -0.46 10.10 -4.71
N ALA A 22 0.38 10.62 -5.61
CA ALA A 22 0.79 12.02 -5.63
C ALA A 22 -0.40 13.01 -5.59
N GLY A 23 -0.32 13.98 -4.68
CA GLY A 23 -1.35 15.01 -4.49
C GLY A 23 -2.45 14.62 -3.50
N SER A 24 -2.35 13.44 -2.89
CA SER A 24 -3.24 12.98 -1.82
C SER A 24 -2.39 12.55 -0.63
N PRO A 25 -2.21 13.40 0.39
CA PRO A 25 -1.41 13.07 1.57
C PRO A 25 -1.73 11.71 2.24
N PRO A 26 -3.01 11.29 2.39
CA PRO A 26 -3.29 9.95 2.92
C PRO A 26 -2.88 8.81 1.98
N ASP A 27 -3.00 8.98 0.66
CA ASP A 27 -2.56 7.97 -0.30
C ASP A 27 -1.02 7.89 -0.35
N GLU A 28 -0.33 9.03 -0.25
CA GLU A 28 1.14 9.11 -0.20
C GLU A 28 1.67 8.40 1.06
N ALA A 29 1.04 8.64 2.20
CA ALA A 29 1.34 7.97 3.45
C ALA A 29 1.13 6.44 3.36
N ALA A 30 0.06 6.00 2.70
CA ALA A 30 -0.19 4.58 2.46
C ALA A 30 0.86 3.94 1.53
N ALA A 31 1.24 4.64 0.47
CA ALA A 31 2.29 4.23 -0.45
C ALA A 31 3.64 4.06 0.26
N ASP A 32 4.02 5.01 1.11
CA ASP A 32 5.28 4.93 1.84
C ASP A 32 5.31 3.77 2.84
N LEU A 33 4.22 3.51 3.55
CA LEU A 33 4.10 2.34 4.43
C LEU A 33 4.19 1.01 3.67
N LEU A 34 3.61 0.96 2.47
CA LEU A 34 3.66 -0.21 1.61
C LEU A 34 5.09 -0.49 1.15
N ILE A 35 5.79 0.55 0.71
CA ILE A 35 7.14 0.48 0.17
C ILE A 35 8.14 0.18 1.29
N SER A 36 8.07 0.87 2.43
CA SER A 36 8.96 0.61 3.57
C SER A 36 8.75 -0.78 4.18
N GLY A 37 7.52 -1.31 4.09
CA GLY A 37 7.17 -2.66 4.53
C GLY A 37 7.64 -3.78 3.60
N GLY A 38 8.25 -3.48 2.44
CA GLY A 38 8.73 -4.50 1.48
C GLY A 38 7.61 -5.30 0.81
N TRP A 39 6.38 -4.78 0.81
CA TRP A 39 5.23 -5.50 0.26
C TRP A 39 5.30 -5.65 -1.26
N LEU A 40 5.94 -4.70 -1.94
CA LEU A 40 6.10 -4.73 -3.39
C LEU A 40 7.12 -5.78 -3.85
N ASP A 41 7.93 -6.36 -2.96
CA ASP A 41 8.82 -7.49 -3.28
C ASP A 41 8.07 -8.84 -3.29
N ARG A 42 6.85 -8.86 -2.76
CA ARG A 42 6.10 -10.09 -2.54
C ARG A 42 5.18 -10.40 -3.71
N ALA A 43 5.43 -11.53 -4.37
CA ALA A 43 4.60 -12.00 -5.48
C ALA A 43 3.14 -12.22 -5.09
N ASP A 44 2.86 -12.71 -3.87
CA ASP A 44 1.48 -12.91 -3.39
C ASP A 44 0.75 -11.58 -3.12
N PHE A 45 1.48 -10.49 -2.82
CA PHE A 45 0.91 -9.16 -2.69
C PHE A 45 0.67 -8.49 -4.05
N ARG A 46 1.56 -8.67 -5.02
CA ARG A 46 1.45 -8.03 -6.35
C ARG A 46 0.18 -8.39 -7.11
N LEU A 47 -0.47 -9.50 -6.76
CA LEU A 47 -1.79 -9.88 -7.27
C LEU A 47 -2.88 -8.83 -6.98
N PHE A 48 -2.67 -7.96 -5.99
CA PHE A 48 -3.59 -6.90 -5.60
C PHE A 48 -3.15 -5.52 -6.10
N VAL A 49 -2.25 -5.46 -7.08
CA VAL A 49 -1.75 -4.21 -7.65
C VAL A 49 -2.10 -4.17 -9.14
N ASP A 50 -2.98 -3.24 -9.50
CA ASP A 50 -3.30 -2.94 -10.89
C ASP A 50 -2.31 -1.93 -11.44
N TYR A 51 -1.54 -2.33 -12.44
CA TYR A 51 -0.56 -1.47 -13.11
C TYR A 51 -1.01 -1.17 -14.54
N THR A 52 -0.79 0.08 -14.97
CA THR A 52 -1.03 0.53 -16.33
C THR A 52 0.02 1.57 -16.75
N ASP A 53 0.54 1.40 -17.95
CA ASP A 53 1.41 2.32 -18.68
C ASP A 53 0.74 2.84 -19.97
N ASP A 54 -0.53 2.46 -20.19
CA ASP A 54 -1.35 2.88 -21.32
C ASP A 54 -1.57 4.42 -21.30
N PRO A 55 -1.04 5.16 -22.29
CA PRO A 55 -1.15 6.62 -22.35
C PRO A 55 -2.59 7.13 -22.38
N ASP A 56 -3.53 6.35 -22.93
CA ASP A 56 -4.95 6.73 -22.97
C ASP A 56 -5.59 6.69 -21.57
N LEU A 57 -5.01 5.92 -20.64
CA LEU A 57 -5.46 5.79 -19.25
C LEU A 57 -4.66 6.66 -18.28
N THR A 58 -3.39 6.91 -18.56
CA THR A 58 -2.49 7.68 -17.68
C THR A 58 -2.41 9.16 -18.05
N GLY A 59 -2.83 9.53 -19.27
CA GLY A 59 -2.91 10.89 -19.77
C GLY A 59 -1.58 11.43 -20.31
N ASP A 60 -0.47 11.16 -19.63
CA ASP A 60 0.88 11.59 -20.02
C ASP A 60 1.80 10.41 -20.40
N GLY A 61 1.31 9.17 -20.36
CA GLY A 61 2.10 7.97 -20.60
C GLY A 61 2.96 7.52 -19.41
N SER A 62 2.93 8.23 -18.28
CA SER A 62 3.65 7.83 -17.08
C SER A 62 2.97 6.60 -16.44
N PRO A 63 3.72 5.56 -16.04
CA PRO A 63 3.13 4.40 -15.40
C PRO A 63 2.45 4.72 -14.08
N LEU A 64 1.28 4.12 -13.86
CA LEU A 64 0.52 4.23 -12.61
C LEU A 64 0.23 2.84 -12.04
N ALA A 65 0.28 2.72 -10.72
CA ALA A 65 -0.11 1.50 -10.01
C ALA A 65 -1.13 1.80 -8.91
N ARG A 66 -2.27 1.11 -8.94
CA ARG A 66 -3.33 1.19 -7.94
C ARG A 66 -3.33 -0.08 -7.09
N VAL A 67 -3.29 0.08 -5.77
CA VAL A 67 -3.50 -1.03 -4.84
C VAL A 67 -5.00 -1.25 -4.61
N LEU A 68 -5.44 -2.49 -4.73
CA LEU A 68 -6.81 -2.92 -4.46
C LEU A 68 -7.00 -3.14 -2.95
N TRP A 69 -7.04 -2.05 -2.18
CA TRP A 69 -6.99 -2.08 -0.71
C TRP A 69 -8.06 -2.95 -0.05
N ALA A 70 -9.29 -2.94 -0.56
CA ALA A 70 -10.36 -3.77 -0.03
C ALA A 70 -10.06 -5.27 -0.21
N ASP A 71 -9.52 -5.65 -1.37
CA ASP A 71 -9.17 -7.04 -1.69
C ASP A 71 -7.94 -7.50 -0.88
N VAL A 72 -6.97 -6.60 -0.66
CA VAL A 72 -5.84 -6.85 0.26
C VAL A 72 -6.34 -7.19 1.66
N VAL A 73 -7.26 -6.39 2.21
CA VAL A 73 -7.80 -6.63 3.56
C VAL A 73 -8.62 -7.93 3.61
N ALA A 74 -9.43 -8.21 2.59
CA ALA A 74 -10.16 -9.47 2.49
C ALA A 74 -9.21 -10.68 2.48
N ALA A 75 -8.11 -10.61 1.72
CA ALA A 75 -7.10 -11.67 1.64
C ALA A 75 -6.33 -11.84 2.95
N LEU A 76 -6.09 -10.76 3.70
CA LEU A 76 -5.50 -10.82 5.05
C LEU A 76 -6.44 -11.52 6.04
N ASP A 77 -7.74 -11.27 5.93
CA ASP A 77 -8.74 -11.83 6.84
C ASP A 77 -9.06 -13.29 6.54
N SER A 78 -9.02 -13.70 5.26
CA SER A 78 -9.16 -15.09 4.84
C SER A 78 -7.88 -15.92 5.04
N GLY A 79 -6.74 -15.26 5.27
CA GLY A 79 -5.43 -15.89 5.41
C GLY A 79 -4.78 -16.28 4.07
N GLU A 80 -5.35 -15.87 2.95
CA GLU A 80 -4.77 -16.02 1.61
C GLU A 80 -3.48 -15.21 1.47
N LEU A 81 -3.48 -13.97 1.97
CA LEU A 81 -2.27 -13.16 2.08
C LEU A 81 -1.59 -13.41 3.42
N ARG A 82 -0.44 -14.11 3.39
CA ARG A 82 0.28 -14.48 4.62
C ARG A 82 0.93 -13.25 5.27
N ALA A 83 0.31 -12.74 6.33
CA ALA A 83 0.87 -11.67 7.13
C ALA A 83 0.45 -11.82 8.60
N SER A 84 1.40 -12.12 9.48
CA SER A 84 1.16 -12.18 10.92
C SER A 84 1.87 -11.04 11.64
N GLY A 85 1.33 -10.64 12.80
CA GLY A 85 1.96 -9.62 13.65
C GLY A 85 2.07 -8.25 12.99
N GLY A 86 3.20 -7.57 13.20
CA GLY A 86 3.45 -6.19 12.77
C GLY A 86 3.17 -5.92 11.28
N PRO A 87 3.73 -6.67 10.32
CA PRO A 87 3.52 -6.44 8.89
C PRO A 87 2.04 -6.41 8.48
N GLY A 88 1.24 -7.38 8.95
CA GLY A 88 -0.19 -7.44 8.64
C GLY A 88 -1.01 -6.31 9.27
N ARG A 89 -0.52 -5.69 10.35
CA ARG A 89 -1.14 -4.53 11.00
C ARG A 89 -0.78 -3.23 10.29
N THR A 90 0.49 -3.05 9.94
CA THR A 90 0.94 -1.91 9.12
C THR A 90 0.22 -1.89 7.78
N LEU A 91 0.01 -3.05 7.15
CA LEU A 91 -0.72 -3.13 5.89
C LEU A 91 -2.21 -2.76 6.02
N ARG A 92 -2.87 -3.14 7.13
CA ARG A 92 -4.25 -2.68 7.43
C ARG A 92 -4.32 -1.17 7.67
N ILE A 93 -3.30 -0.58 8.29
CA ILE A 93 -3.23 0.88 8.47
C ILE A 93 -3.01 1.57 7.12
N ALA A 94 -2.13 1.06 6.27
CA ALA A 94 -1.95 1.56 4.90
C ALA A 94 -3.27 1.49 4.10
N ALA A 95 -4.01 0.38 4.18
CA ALA A 95 -5.33 0.25 3.54
C ALA A 95 -6.37 1.24 4.08
N SER A 96 -6.32 1.58 5.37
CA SER A 96 -7.18 2.61 5.95
C SER A 96 -6.84 4.00 5.43
N LEU A 97 -5.55 4.31 5.26
CA LEU A 97 -5.10 5.61 4.75
C LEU A 97 -5.40 5.74 3.25
N GLY A 98 -4.96 4.79 2.44
CA GLY A 98 -5.03 4.88 0.97
C GLY A 98 -6.32 4.37 0.34
N GLY A 99 -7.17 3.68 1.11
CA GLY A 99 -8.42 3.08 0.62
C GLY A 99 -9.64 3.38 1.48
N GLY A 100 -9.47 4.10 2.59
CA GLY A 100 -10.56 4.38 3.54
C GLY A 100 -11.14 3.12 4.21
N VAL A 101 -10.43 2.00 4.17
CA VAL A 101 -10.92 0.74 4.76
C VAL A 101 -10.94 0.86 6.30
N PRO A 102 -12.08 0.67 6.97
CA PRO A 102 -12.15 0.82 8.42
C PRO A 102 -11.22 -0.15 9.16
N VAL A 103 -10.43 0.39 10.09
CA VAL A 103 -9.52 -0.41 10.93
C VAL A 103 -9.70 -0.09 12.42
N ASN A 104 -9.66 -1.12 13.27
CA ASN A 104 -9.61 -0.93 14.71
C ASN A 104 -8.18 -0.56 15.14
N LEU A 105 -7.91 0.72 15.39
CA LEU A 105 -6.58 1.19 15.81
C LEU A 105 -6.13 0.59 17.14
N ARG A 106 -7.04 0.30 18.08
CA ARG A 106 -6.66 -0.31 19.37
C ARG A 106 -6.04 -1.69 19.15
N GLU A 107 -6.60 -2.47 18.25
CA GLU A 107 -6.09 -3.80 17.92
C GLU A 107 -4.81 -3.73 17.08
N ASN A 108 -4.73 -2.76 16.17
CA ASN A 108 -3.66 -2.70 15.17
C ASN A 108 -2.43 -1.87 15.60
N ALA A 109 -2.58 -0.94 16.55
CA ALA A 109 -1.49 -0.11 17.06
C ALA A 109 -0.82 -0.67 18.33
N THR A 110 -1.37 -1.73 18.94
CA THR A 110 -0.88 -2.23 20.25
C THR A 110 -0.17 -3.58 20.18
N ASN A 111 0.69 -3.83 21.19
CA ASN A 111 1.37 -5.08 21.58
C ASN A 111 2.28 -5.80 20.55
N SER A 112 2.10 -5.59 19.24
CA SER A 112 2.76 -6.40 18.20
C SER A 112 3.17 -5.62 16.94
N LEU A 113 2.89 -4.32 16.88
CA LEU A 113 3.36 -3.43 15.79
C LEU A 113 4.90 -3.28 15.86
N GLY A 114 5.46 -3.20 17.07
CA GLY A 114 6.88 -2.94 17.28
C GLY A 114 7.24 -1.47 17.08
N ARG A 115 8.34 -1.03 17.67
CA ARG A 115 8.71 0.41 17.72
C ARG A 115 9.07 1.01 16.35
N ALA A 116 9.64 0.20 15.45
CA ALA A 116 9.97 0.63 14.09
C ALA A 116 8.70 0.96 13.29
N HIS A 117 7.79 -0.01 13.14
CA HIS A 117 6.53 0.20 12.42
C HIS A 117 5.63 1.26 13.07
N ALA A 118 5.71 1.45 14.40
CA ALA A 118 4.98 2.54 15.06
C ALA A 118 5.50 3.93 14.66
N ALA A 119 6.81 4.08 14.44
CA ALA A 119 7.38 5.32 13.93
C ALA A 119 6.93 5.58 12.49
N ASP A 120 6.94 4.55 11.64
CA ASP A 120 6.46 4.65 10.26
C ASP A 120 4.98 5.04 10.21
N VAL A 121 4.14 4.42 11.03
CA VAL A 121 2.70 4.76 11.15
C VAL A 121 2.50 6.19 11.64
N ALA A 122 3.27 6.65 12.63
CA ALA A 122 3.16 8.02 13.13
C ALA A 122 3.59 9.05 12.07
N ALA A 123 4.66 8.76 11.32
CA ALA A 123 5.10 9.59 10.20
C ALA A 123 4.03 9.65 9.10
N ALA A 124 3.46 8.50 8.73
CA ALA A 124 2.38 8.38 7.77
C ALA A 124 1.13 9.20 8.18
N ILE A 125 0.69 9.09 9.43
CA ILE A 125 -0.45 9.88 9.94
C ILE A 125 -0.12 11.37 9.92
N THR A 126 1.09 11.77 10.30
CA THR A 126 1.50 13.18 10.28
C THR A 126 1.46 13.74 8.85
N HIS A 127 2.05 13.01 7.90
CA HIS A 127 2.03 13.37 6.48
C HIS A 127 0.61 13.51 5.94
N ALA A 128 -0.30 12.61 6.32
CA ALA A 128 -1.70 12.65 5.91
C ALA A 128 -2.47 13.91 6.37
N THR A 129 -1.94 14.68 7.33
CA THR A 129 -2.59 15.90 7.84
C THR A 129 -2.04 17.21 7.24
N THR A 130 -0.95 17.15 6.49
CA THR A 130 -0.39 18.31 5.79
C THR A 130 -1.06 18.46 4.42
N SER A 131 -2.01 19.39 4.29
CA SER A 131 -2.63 19.80 3.01
C SER A 131 -1.96 21.02 2.41
#